data_AF-A0A8H2VJY5-F1
#
_entry.id   AF-A0A8H2VJY5-F1
#
_cell.length_a   1.000
_cell.length_b   1.000
_cell.length_c   1.000
_cell.angle_alpha   90.00
_cell.angle_beta   90.00
_cell.angle_gamma   90.00
#
_symmetry.space_group_name_H-M   'P 1'
#
loop_
_entity.id
_entity.type
_entity.pdbx_description
1 polymer ?
#
loop_
_entity_poly.entity_id
_entity_poly.type
_entity_poly.pdbx_seq_one_letter_code
_entity_poly.pdbx_strand_id
1 'polypeptide(L)'
;MNYNTATTTKHQFGRKLTRCLVESLVRPLRELIDILLESLIYTNRHRHRTLVNVLLNIRENIKSSNVDARRLTDTYELIVMFLEEIDQLNSRTLQSLELIIKQCFHFFKSFFESFQLFHTLDEHIHNNKNLNDKRFVLSMKEFVTFNKQWYIELMIHSSGYKEFLSTKNQILPNSNNHPDIIIESDLFKSFLSKRKQRLLTESLVNRYRSCII
;
A
#
# COMPACT_ATOMS: atom_id res chain seq x y z
N MET A 1 11.43 -1.72 45.49
CA MET A 1 11.95 -1.01 44.31
C MET A 1 11.38 -1.65 43.04
N ASN A 2 11.02 -0.82 42.04
CA ASN A 2 10.90 -1.17 40.60
C ASN A 2 9.67 -1.93 40.02
N TYR A 3 8.46 -1.80 40.57
CA TYR A 3 7.26 -2.20 39.80
C TYR A 3 6.94 -1.22 38.65
N ASN A 4 7.13 0.09 38.85
CA ASN A 4 6.81 1.10 37.84
C ASN A 4 7.74 1.09 36.62
N THR A 5 9.02 0.72 36.77
CA THR A 5 10.01 0.73 35.68
C THR A 5 9.88 -0.47 34.73
N ALA A 6 9.44 -1.63 35.23
CA ALA A 6 9.21 -2.83 34.42
C ALA A 6 7.99 -2.67 33.49
N THR A 7 6.90 -2.08 33.99
CA THR A 7 5.68 -1.77 33.21
C THR A 7 5.96 -0.74 32.12
N THR A 8 6.77 0.28 32.40
CA THR A 8 7.14 1.30 31.40
C THR A 8 8.00 0.71 30.27
N THR A 9 8.95 -0.18 30.61
CA THR A 9 9.82 -0.83 29.61
C THR A 9 9.04 -1.77 28.69
N LYS A 10 8.12 -2.58 29.25
CA LYS A 10 7.26 -3.48 28.45
C LYS A 10 6.33 -2.69 27.52
N HIS A 11 5.73 -1.61 28.03
CA HIS A 11 4.86 -0.74 27.22
C HIS A 11 5.63 -0.02 26.10
N GLN A 12 6.87 0.42 26.36
CA GLN A 12 7.72 1.00 25.33
C GLN A 12 8.13 -0.02 24.27
N PHE A 13 8.42 -1.26 24.67
CA PHE A 13 8.72 -2.33 23.74
C PHE A 13 7.52 -2.66 22.85
N GLY A 14 6.33 -2.82 23.44
CA GLY A 14 5.09 -3.03 22.69
C GLY A 14 4.83 -1.93 21.65
N ARG A 15 4.99 -0.66 22.03
CA ARG A 15 4.89 0.48 21.09
C ARG A 15 5.88 0.39 19.93
N LYS A 16 7.15 0.06 20.21
CA LYS A 16 8.17 -0.12 19.16
C LYS A 16 7.80 -1.27 18.22
N LEU A 17 7.27 -2.36 18.79
CA LEU A 17 6.86 -3.53 18.03
C LEU A 17 5.69 -3.22 17.10
N THR A 18 4.60 -2.63 17.62
CA THR A 18 3.47 -2.16 16.81
C THR A 18 3.95 -1.23 15.71
N ARG A 19 4.87 -0.30 16.00
CA ARG A 19 5.44 0.58 14.98
C ARG A 19 6.16 -0.20 13.85
N CYS A 20 6.97 -1.20 14.19
CA CYS A 20 7.61 -2.05 13.16
C CYS A 20 6.58 -2.81 12.31
N LEU A 21 5.50 -3.30 12.93
CA LEU A 21 4.42 -3.96 12.21
C LEU A 21 3.74 -2.99 11.24
N VAL A 22 3.41 -1.79 11.71
CA VAL A 22 2.83 -0.72 10.88
C VAL A 22 3.76 -0.38 9.71
N GLU A 23 5.04 -0.15 9.96
CA GLU A 23 6.03 0.18 8.93
C GLU A 23 6.11 -0.89 7.83
N SER A 24 5.97 -2.17 8.20
CA SER A 24 5.98 -3.28 7.23
C SER A 24 4.76 -3.27 6.29
N LEU A 25 3.61 -2.79 6.77
CA LEU A 25 2.33 -2.77 6.04
C LEU A 25 2.15 -1.48 5.23
N VAL A 26 2.68 -0.34 5.70
CA VAL A 26 2.55 0.95 5.01
C VAL A 26 3.12 0.92 3.59
N ARG A 27 4.22 0.19 3.36
CA ARG A 27 4.89 0.14 2.06
C ARG A 27 4.04 -0.54 0.96
N PRO A 28 3.54 -1.78 1.14
CA PRO A 28 2.61 -2.38 0.17
C PRO A 28 1.30 -1.60 0.06
N LEU A 29 0.75 -1.06 1.16
CA LEU A 29 -0.47 -0.23 1.10
C LEU A 29 -0.30 0.98 0.19
N ARG A 30 0.79 1.73 0.34
CA ARG A 30 1.06 2.89 -0.52
C ARG A 30 1.12 2.51 -1.99
N GLU A 31 1.74 1.37 -2.30
CA GLU A 31 1.83 0.91 -3.68
C GLU A 31 0.48 0.46 -4.23
N LEU A 32 -0.33 -0.26 -3.45
CA LEU A 32 -1.69 -0.60 -3.82
C LEU A 32 -2.47 0.67 -4.20
N ILE A 33 -2.48 1.68 -3.33
CA ILE A 33 -3.23 2.92 -3.57
C ILE A 33 -2.69 3.69 -4.79
N ASP A 34 -1.37 3.73 -4.99
CA ASP A 34 -0.80 4.36 -6.19
C ASP A 34 -1.22 3.60 -7.47
N ILE A 35 -1.22 2.26 -7.48
CA ILE A 35 -1.71 1.46 -8.62
C ILE A 35 -3.19 1.73 -8.92
N LEU A 36 -4.03 1.80 -7.89
CA LEU A 36 -5.45 2.12 -8.02
C LEU A 36 -5.65 3.53 -8.62
N LEU A 37 -4.92 4.51 -8.09
CA LEU A 37 -4.98 5.90 -8.55
C LEU A 37 -4.55 6.01 -10.01
N GLU A 38 -3.42 5.40 -10.38
CA GLU A 38 -2.94 5.39 -11.76
C GLU A 38 -4.00 4.81 -12.70
N SER A 39 -4.56 3.66 -12.34
CA SER A 39 -5.56 2.97 -13.14
C SER A 39 -6.79 3.86 -13.41
N LEU A 40 -7.30 4.54 -12.38
CA LEU A 40 -8.44 5.47 -12.53
C LEU A 40 -8.07 6.75 -13.31
N ILE A 41 -6.85 7.24 -13.14
CA ILE A 41 -6.33 8.43 -13.82
C ILE A 41 -6.22 8.20 -15.33
N TYR A 42 -5.88 6.98 -15.76
CA TYR A 42 -5.70 6.63 -17.17
C TYR A 42 -6.99 6.23 -17.90
N THR A 43 -8.02 5.74 -17.21
CA THR A 43 -9.24 5.21 -17.86
C THR A 43 -10.30 6.27 -18.19
N ASN A 44 -10.57 7.25 -17.30
CA ASN A 44 -11.26 8.52 -17.62
C ASN A 44 -11.46 9.36 -16.34
N ARG A 45 -10.69 10.44 -16.16
CA ARG A 45 -10.64 11.21 -14.89
C ARG A 45 -11.97 11.84 -14.45
N HIS A 46 -12.85 12.16 -15.39
CA HIS A 46 -14.11 12.86 -15.08
C HIS A 46 -15.24 11.93 -14.64
N ARG A 47 -15.21 10.65 -15.05
CA ARG A 47 -16.29 9.70 -14.73
C ARG A 47 -16.20 9.13 -13.31
N HIS A 48 -15.01 9.13 -12.71
CA HIS A 48 -14.73 8.43 -11.45
C HIS A 48 -14.20 9.36 -10.35
N ARG A 49 -14.62 10.64 -10.35
CA ARG A 49 -14.10 11.67 -9.43
C ARG A 49 -14.26 11.28 -7.96
N THR A 50 -15.36 10.64 -7.59
CA THR A 50 -15.61 10.15 -6.22
C THR A 50 -14.56 9.13 -5.81
N LEU A 51 -14.36 8.06 -6.60
CA LEU A 51 -13.36 7.03 -6.36
C LEU A 51 -11.94 7.59 -6.26
N VAL A 52 -11.58 8.52 -7.16
CA VAL A 52 -10.27 9.19 -7.11
C VAL A 52 -10.09 9.98 -5.82
N ASN A 53 -11.12 10.70 -5.36
CA ASN A 53 -11.05 11.46 -4.11
C ASN A 53 -10.89 10.55 -2.89
N VAL A 54 -11.61 9.42 -2.86
CA VAL A 54 -11.48 8.42 -1.78
C VAL A 54 -10.04 7.88 -1.73
N LEU A 55 -9.49 7.47 -2.88
CA LEU A 55 -8.11 6.99 -2.93
C LEU A 55 -7.07 8.05 -2.57
N LEU A 56 -7.28 9.31 -2.96
CA LEU A 56 -6.40 10.41 -2.54
C LEU A 56 -6.46 10.63 -1.02
N ASN A 57 -7.64 10.50 -0.41
CA ASN A 57 -7.79 10.58 1.04
C ASN A 57 -7.04 9.44 1.74
N ILE A 58 -7.20 8.20 1.26
CA ILE A 58 -6.43 7.04 1.75
C ILE A 58 -4.93 7.32 1.66
N ARG A 59 -4.48 7.80 0.50
CA ARG A 59 -3.08 8.09 0.23
C ARG A 59 -2.49 9.12 1.20
N GLU A 60 -3.20 10.21 1.46
CA GLU A 60 -2.71 11.22 2.41
C GLU A 60 -2.74 10.69 3.86
N ASN A 61 -3.69 9.82 4.21
CA ASN A 61 -3.71 9.18 5.52
C ASN A 61 -2.46 8.32 5.78
N ILE A 62 -2.04 7.53 4.77
CA ILE A 62 -0.87 6.63 4.85
C ILE A 62 0.47 7.32 4.58
N LYS A 63 0.49 8.56 4.06
CA LYS A 63 1.72 9.30 3.70
C LYS A 63 2.40 9.96 4.89
N SER A 64 1.66 10.27 5.96
CA SER A 64 2.24 10.92 7.15
C SER A 64 3.38 10.09 7.75
N SER A 65 4.43 10.74 8.23
CA SER A 65 5.59 10.09 8.88
C SER A 65 5.25 9.43 10.23
N ASN A 66 4.01 9.58 10.70
CA ASN A 66 3.50 9.10 11.98
C ASN A 66 2.30 8.17 11.79
N VAL A 67 2.32 7.28 10.78
CA VAL A 67 1.30 6.22 10.72
C VAL A 67 1.43 5.36 11.97
N ASP A 68 0.37 5.29 12.75
CA ASP A 68 0.21 4.42 13.90
C ASP A 68 -0.89 3.39 13.64
N ALA A 69 -1.14 2.50 14.61
CA ALA A 69 -2.17 1.48 14.49
C ALA A 69 -3.56 2.07 14.22
N ARG A 70 -3.88 3.22 14.83
CA ARG A 70 -5.16 3.91 14.63
C ARG A 70 -5.32 4.36 13.18
N ARG A 71 -4.31 5.02 12.61
CA ARG A 71 -4.34 5.44 11.20
C ARG A 71 -4.44 4.26 10.23
N LEU A 72 -3.91 3.09 10.59
CA LEU A 72 -4.13 1.88 9.79
C LEU A 72 -5.58 1.42 9.85
N THR A 73 -6.24 1.48 11.02
CA THR A 73 -7.68 1.21 11.12
C THR A 73 -8.49 2.20 10.29
N ASP A 74 -8.20 3.50 10.37
CA ASP A 74 -8.85 4.51 9.54
C ASP A 74 -8.62 4.23 8.04
N THR A 75 -7.41 3.76 7.68
CA THR A 75 -7.07 3.36 6.30
C THR A 75 -7.90 2.16 5.85
N TYR A 76 -8.11 1.18 6.73
CA TYR A 76 -8.96 0.03 6.44
C TYR A 76 -10.40 0.43 6.19
N GLU A 77 -10.97 1.27 7.05
CA GLU A 77 -12.33 1.79 6.90
C GLU A 77 -12.50 2.55 5.58
N LEU A 78 -11.53 3.39 5.21
CA LEU A 78 -11.55 4.11 3.93
C LEU A 78 -11.46 3.17 2.72
N ILE A 79 -10.71 2.07 2.82
CA ILE A 79 -10.66 1.05 1.76
C ILE A 79 -11.97 0.29 1.65
N VAL A 80 -12.62 -0.02 2.78
CA VAL A 80 -13.97 -0.62 2.76
C VAL A 80 -14.97 0.33 2.09
N MET A 81 -14.97 1.62 2.47
CA MET A 81 -15.79 2.63 1.80
C MET A 81 -15.51 2.70 0.28
N PHE A 82 -14.25 2.61 -0.13
CA PHE A 82 -13.89 2.58 -1.56
C PHE A 82 -14.52 1.37 -2.29
N LEU A 83 -14.55 0.20 -1.65
CA LEU A 83 -15.16 -1.00 -2.22
C LEU A 83 -16.68 -0.91 -2.27
N GLU A 84 -17.31 -0.34 -1.26
CA GLU A 84 -18.76 -0.06 -1.24
C GLU A 84 -19.15 0.92 -2.35
N GLU A 85 -18.35 1.96 -2.59
CA GLU A 85 -18.55 2.88 -3.71
C GLU A 85 -18.43 2.19 -5.07
N ILE A 86 -17.57 1.18 -5.20
CA ILE A 86 -17.49 0.36 -6.43
C ILE A 86 -18.73 -0.50 -6.61
N ASP A 87 -19.25 -1.10 -5.54
CA ASP A 87 -20.43 -1.96 -5.57
C ASP A 87 -21.70 -1.20 -6.02
N GLN A 88 -21.77 0.09 -5.69
CA GLN A 88 -22.90 0.97 -6.07
C GLN A 88 -22.85 1.46 -7.53
N LEU A 89 -21.81 1.13 -8.29
CA LEU A 89 -21.68 1.60 -9.66
C LEU A 89 -22.63 0.88 -10.62
N ASN A 90 -23.20 1.63 -11.55
CA ASN A 90 -24.00 1.02 -12.63
C ASN A 90 -23.13 0.18 -13.58
N SER A 91 -23.78 -0.71 -14.34
CA SER A 91 -23.13 -1.66 -15.25
C SER A 91 -22.21 -1.02 -16.30
N ARG A 92 -22.56 0.17 -16.81
CA ARG A 92 -21.75 0.91 -17.79
C ARG A 92 -20.46 1.45 -17.16
N THR A 93 -20.54 1.92 -15.92
CA THR A 93 -19.40 2.41 -15.15
C THR A 93 -18.49 1.23 -14.75
N LEU A 94 -19.06 0.11 -14.30
CA LEU A 94 -18.34 -1.13 -14.00
C LEU A 94 -17.58 -1.67 -15.23
N GLN A 95 -18.20 -1.71 -16.40
CA GLN A 95 -17.52 -2.10 -17.65
C GLN A 95 -16.32 -1.19 -17.96
N SER A 96 -16.44 0.12 -17.73
CA SER A 96 -15.32 1.05 -17.92
C SER A 96 -14.18 0.87 -16.91
N LEU A 97 -14.45 0.18 -15.80
CA LEU A 97 -13.50 -0.14 -14.74
C LEU A 97 -13.08 -1.61 -14.72
N GLU A 98 -13.57 -2.45 -15.63
CA GLU A 98 -13.45 -3.91 -15.55
C GLU A 98 -11.99 -4.38 -15.41
N LEU A 99 -11.08 -3.79 -16.19
CA LEU A 99 -9.64 -4.09 -16.11
C LEU A 99 -9.04 -3.69 -14.77
N ILE A 100 -9.46 -2.54 -14.23
CA ILE A 100 -9.03 -2.02 -12.93
C ILE A 100 -9.53 -2.99 -11.87
N ILE A 101 -10.83 -3.20 -11.80
CA ILE A 101 -11.50 -4.10 -10.85
C ILE A 101 -10.86 -5.50 -10.85
N LYS A 102 -10.61 -6.09 -12.03
CA LYS A 102 -9.94 -7.41 -12.14
C LYS A 102 -8.51 -7.41 -11.59
N GLN A 103 -7.72 -6.36 -11.87
CA GLN A 103 -6.37 -6.23 -11.31
C GLN A 103 -6.42 -5.94 -9.79
N CYS A 104 -7.41 -5.19 -9.33
CA CYS A 104 -7.57 -4.78 -7.93
C CYS A 104 -7.99 -5.93 -7.02
N PHE A 105 -8.92 -6.78 -7.46
CA PHE A 105 -9.43 -7.90 -6.65
C PHE A 105 -8.33 -8.86 -6.22
N HIS A 106 -7.33 -9.08 -7.07
CA HIS A 106 -6.18 -9.92 -6.71
C HIS A 106 -5.38 -9.33 -5.54
N PHE A 107 -5.20 -8.00 -5.51
CA PHE A 107 -4.43 -7.33 -4.46
C PHE A 107 -5.22 -7.09 -3.18
N PHE A 108 -6.55 -6.95 -3.25
CA PHE A 108 -7.37 -6.75 -2.06
C PHE A 108 -7.40 -7.98 -1.15
N LYS A 109 -7.30 -9.20 -1.71
CA LYS A 109 -7.15 -10.42 -0.89
C LYS A 109 -5.95 -10.31 0.05
N SER A 110 -4.77 -9.99 -0.49
CA SER A 110 -3.55 -9.85 0.31
C SER A 110 -3.63 -8.70 1.31
N PHE A 111 -4.33 -7.61 0.96
CA PHE A 111 -4.63 -6.53 1.90
C PHE A 111 -5.44 -7.02 3.11
N PHE A 112 -6.55 -7.73 2.89
CA PHE A 112 -7.40 -8.22 3.97
C PHE A 112 -6.68 -9.25 4.85
N GLU A 113 -5.94 -10.17 4.24
CA GLU A 113 -5.13 -11.16 4.96
C GLU A 113 -4.07 -10.47 5.83
N SER A 114 -3.35 -9.49 5.28
CA SER A 114 -2.38 -8.71 6.05
C SER A 114 -3.01 -7.96 7.21
N PHE A 115 -4.15 -7.29 6.98
CA PHE A 115 -4.81 -6.50 8.01
C PHE A 115 -5.33 -7.38 9.16
N GLN A 116 -5.86 -8.57 8.84
CA GLN A 116 -6.28 -9.55 9.85
C GLN A 116 -5.09 -10.04 10.70
N LEU A 117 -3.95 -10.33 10.07
CA LEU A 117 -2.73 -10.68 10.78
C LEU A 117 -2.23 -9.53 11.66
N PHE A 118 -2.25 -8.30 11.15
CA PHE A 118 -1.90 -7.10 11.91
C PHE A 118 -2.78 -6.95 13.16
N HIS A 119 -4.10 -7.04 13.01
CA HIS A 119 -5.04 -6.93 14.12
C HIS A 119 -4.78 -7.99 15.20
N THR A 120 -4.57 -9.24 14.78
CA THR A 120 -4.27 -10.35 15.70
C THR A 120 -2.98 -10.10 16.49
N LEU A 121 -1.94 -9.58 15.82
CA LEU A 121 -0.66 -9.26 16.45
C LEU A 121 -0.78 -8.06 17.39
N ASP A 122 -1.48 -7.01 16.97
CA ASP A 122 -1.65 -5.79 17.76
C ASP A 122 -2.50 -6.05 19.01
N GLU A 123 -3.55 -6.87 18.91
CA GLU A 123 -4.31 -7.36 20.06
C GLU A 123 -3.44 -8.18 21.03
N HIS A 124 -2.54 -9.04 20.53
CA HIS A 124 -1.63 -9.80 21.39
C HIS A 124 -0.67 -8.89 22.15
N ILE A 125 -0.19 -7.81 21.51
CA ILE A 125 0.65 -6.78 22.11
C ILE A 125 -0.10 -6.01 23.19
N HIS A 126 -1.31 -5.51 22.88
CA HIS A 126 -2.12 -4.71 23.80
C HIS A 126 -2.64 -5.50 25.01
N ASN A 127 -2.99 -6.77 24.81
CA ASN A 127 -3.42 -7.66 25.88
C ASN A 127 -2.28 -8.13 26.80
N ASN A 128 -1.07 -7.55 26.66
CA ASN A 128 0.09 -7.83 27.51
C ASN A 128 0.47 -9.32 27.59
N LYS A 129 0.11 -10.11 26.56
CA LYS A 129 0.47 -11.52 26.47
C LYS A 129 1.99 -11.66 26.39
N ASN A 130 2.49 -12.88 26.61
CA ASN A 130 3.92 -13.14 26.55
C ASN A 130 4.45 -12.80 25.14
N LEU A 131 5.22 -11.72 25.02
CA LEU A 131 5.79 -11.26 23.76
C LEU A 131 6.99 -12.11 23.30
N ASN A 132 7.51 -12.96 24.19
CA ASN A 132 8.54 -13.94 23.88
C ASN A 132 7.94 -15.31 23.52
N ASP A 133 6.60 -15.41 23.41
CA ASP A 133 5.95 -16.64 22.96
C ASP A 133 6.43 -16.99 21.54
N LYS A 134 6.87 -18.25 21.37
CA LYS A 134 7.44 -18.71 20.10
C LYS A 134 6.45 -18.61 18.95
N ARG A 135 5.16 -18.87 19.19
CA ARG A 135 4.13 -18.77 18.16
C ARG A 135 3.92 -17.31 17.77
N PHE A 136 3.84 -16.41 18.75
CA PHE A 136 3.76 -14.97 18.48
C PHE A 136 4.95 -14.46 17.65
N VAL A 137 6.18 -14.83 18.01
CA VAL A 137 7.39 -14.45 17.24
C VAL A 137 7.36 -15.01 15.81
N LEU A 138 6.85 -16.24 15.62
CA LEU A 138 6.65 -16.80 14.29
C LEU A 138 5.63 -16.01 13.48
N SER A 139 4.47 -15.70 14.07
CA SER A 139 3.43 -14.91 13.39
C SER A 139 3.90 -13.51 13.00
N MET A 140 4.75 -12.87 13.79
CA MET A 140 5.37 -11.60 13.40
C MET A 140 6.30 -11.75 12.20
N LYS A 141 7.12 -12.80 12.16
CA LYS A 141 8.02 -13.07 11.03
C LYS A 141 7.21 -13.37 9.77
N GLU A 142 6.16 -14.17 9.89
CA GLU A 142 5.23 -14.48 8.82
C GLU A 142 4.58 -13.20 8.28
N PHE A 143 4.07 -12.34 9.16
CA PHE A 143 3.47 -11.06 8.77
C PHE A 143 4.45 -10.14 8.02
N VAL A 144 5.66 -9.95 8.54
CA VAL A 144 6.69 -9.11 7.88
C VAL A 144 7.09 -9.70 6.53
N THR A 145 7.24 -11.03 6.45
CA THR A 145 7.61 -11.74 5.22
C THR A 145 6.50 -11.64 4.18
N PHE A 146 5.25 -11.85 4.61
CA PHE A 146 4.06 -11.72 3.79
C PHE A 146 3.96 -10.31 3.19
N ASN A 147 4.09 -9.26 4.01
CA ASN A 147 4.01 -7.88 3.53
C ASN A 147 5.13 -7.52 2.55
N LYS A 148 6.34 -8.05 2.76
CA LYS A 148 7.45 -7.88 1.82
C LYS A 148 7.14 -8.56 0.48
N GLN A 149 6.65 -9.78 0.51
CA GLN A 149 6.30 -10.54 -0.70
C GLN A 149 5.14 -9.87 -1.45
N TRP A 150 4.11 -9.45 -0.73
CA TRP A 150 2.99 -8.72 -1.31
C TRP A 150 3.43 -7.40 -1.96
N TYR A 151 4.33 -6.65 -1.34
CA TYR A 151 4.93 -5.46 -1.96
C TYR A 151 5.64 -5.81 -3.28
N ILE A 152 6.44 -6.87 -3.31
CA ILE A 152 7.12 -7.32 -4.53
C ILE A 152 6.10 -7.66 -5.62
N GLU A 153 5.04 -8.40 -5.28
CA GLU A 153 3.97 -8.77 -6.23
C GLU A 153 3.26 -7.55 -6.80
N LEU A 154 2.92 -6.56 -5.95
CA LEU A 154 2.37 -5.27 -6.40
C LEU A 154 3.30 -4.59 -7.39
N MET A 155 4.59 -4.51 -7.07
CA MET A 155 5.58 -3.86 -7.92
C MET A 155 5.72 -4.55 -9.28
N ILE A 156 5.82 -5.89 -9.33
CA ILE A 156 5.97 -6.63 -10.60
C ILE A 156 4.82 -6.36 -11.56
N HIS A 157 3.60 -6.23 -11.02
CA HIS A 157 2.41 -6.00 -11.82
C HIS A 157 2.17 -4.52 -12.16
N SER A 158 2.87 -3.60 -11.47
CA SER A 158 2.75 -2.16 -11.68
C SER A 158 3.19 -1.73 -13.08
N SER A 159 2.52 -0.69 -13.60
CA SER A 159 2.92 -0.04 -14.86
C SER A 159 4.33 0.56 -14.77
N GLY A 160 4.74 1.03 -13.58
CA GLY A 160 6.07 1.57 -13.35
C GLY A 160 7.19 0.54 -13.54
N TYR A 161 6.98 -0.69 -13.09
CA TYR A 161 7.95 -1.76 -13.31
C TYR A 161 8.08 -2.14 -14.79
N LYS A 162 6.95 -2.26 -15.50
CA LYS A 162 6.93 -2.51 -16.96
C LYS A 162 7.64 -1.40 -17.74
N GLU A 163 7.36 -0.14 -17.42
CA GLU A 163 8.02 1.02 -18.03
C GLU A 163 9.53 1.01 -17.76
N PHE A 164 9.93 0.73 -16.52
CA PHE A 164 11.35 0.63 -16.17
C PHE A 164 12.07 -0.45 -16.98
N LEU A 165 11.51 -1.65 -17.06
CA LEU A 165 12.09 -2.74 -17.85
C LEU A 165 12.16 -2.41 -19.34
N SER A 166 11.11 -1.78 -19.90
CA SER A 166 11.13 -1.35 -21.30
C SER A 166 12.22 -0.31 -21.61
N THR A 167 12.50 0.57 -20.65
CA THR A 167 13.57 1.58 -20.74
C THR A 167 14.96 0.94 -20.56
N LYS A 168 15.07 -0.06 -19.67
CA LYS A 168 16.31 -0.78 -19.34
C LYS A 168 16.74 -1.80 -20.40
N ASN A 169 15.79 -2.46 -21.08
CA ASN A 169 16.09 -3.39 -22.17
C ASN A 169 16.76 -2.70 -23.37
N GLN A 170 16.73 -1.37 -23.45
CA GLN A 170 17.51 -0.59 -24.41
C GLN A 170 18.97 -0.35 -23.98
N ILE A 171 19.35 -0.66 -22.73
CA ILE A 171 20.65 -0.28 -22.13
C ILE A 171 21.44 -1.50 -21.60
N LEU A 172 20.80 -2.59 -21.16
CA LEU A 172 21.47 -3.81 -20.66
C LEU A 172 20.72 -5.08 -21.14
N PRO A 173 21.18 -5.77 -22.20
CA PRO A 173 20.41 -6.83 -22.84
C PRO A 173 20.34 -8.15 -22.06
N ASN A 174 21.12 -8.34 -21.00
CA ASN A 174 21.30 -9.62 -20.33
C ASN A 174 21.30 -9.46 -18.81
N SER A 175 20.13 -9.36 -18.19
CA SER A 175 20.05 -9.56 -16.74
C SER A 175 18.96 -10.56 -16.40
N ASN A 176 19.37 -11.79 -16.08
CA ASN A 176 18.61 -12.76 -15.28
C ASN A 176 18.44 -12.26 -13.83
N ASN A 177 18.10 -10.99 -13.65
CA ASN A 177 17.94 -10.40 -12.33
C ASN A 177 16.56 -10.79 -11.82
N HIS A 178 16.53 -11.48 -10.68
CA HIS A 178 15.29 -11.74 -9.95
C HIS A 178 14.54 -10.41 -9.70
N PRO A 179 13.21 -10.36 -9.86
CA PRO A 179 12.41 -9.15 -9.70
C PRO A 179 12.69 -8.40 -8.39
N ASP A 180 12.91 -9.14 -7.31
CA ASP A 180 13.20 -8.63 -5.97
C ASP A 180 14.46 -7.75 -5.94
N ILE A 181 15.49 -8.15 -6.69
CA ILE A 181 16.77 -7.42 -6.78
C ILE A 181 16.54 -6.09 -7.49
N ILE A 182 15.74 -6.09 -8.56
CA ILE A 182 15.41 -4.88 -9.31
C ILE A 182 14.57 -3.95 -8.43
N ILE A 183 13.54 -4.48 -7.78
CA ILE A 183 12.60 -3.72 -6.96
C ILE A 183 13.30 -3.04 -5.77
N GLU A 184 14.28 -3.72 -5.18
CA GLU A 184 15.05 -3.16 -4.08
C GLU A 184 16.23 -2.28 -4.51
N SER A 185 16.56 -2.22 -5.81
CA SER A 185 17.65 -1.37 -6.30
C SER A 185 17.34 0.13 -6.18
N ASP A 186 18.36 0.92 -5.81
CA ASP A 186 18.24 2.39 -5.73
C ASP A 186 17.87 3.02 -7.07
N LEU A 187 18.33 2.40 -8.16
CA LEU A 187 18.04 2.86 -9.51
C LEU A 187 16.54 2.78 -9.82
N PHE A 188 15.90 1.64 -9.50
CA PHE A 188 14.46 1.49 -9.70
C PHE A 188 13.66 2.38 -8.75
N LYS A 189 14.07 2.48 -7.47
CA LYS A 189 13.44 3.39 -6.50
C LYS A 189 13.48 4.85 -6.96
N SER A 190 14.61 5.29 -7.49
CA SER A 190 14.79 6.64 -8.05
C SER A 190 13.92 6.87 -9.29
N PHE A 191 13.88 5.90 -10.20
CA PHE A 191 13.00 5.93 -11.37
C PHE A 191 11.53 6.05 -10.96
N LEU A 192 11.08 5.18 -10.05
CA LEU A 192 9.69 5.14 -9.60
C LEU A 192 9.29 6.45 -8.92
N SER A 193 10.16 7.03 -8.09
CA SER A 193 9.92 8.32 -7.44
C SER A 193 9.72 9.44 -8.46
N LYS A 194 10.62 9.57 -9.45
CA LYS A 194 10.50 10.56 -10.53
C LYS A 194 9.24 10.34 -11.35
N ARG A 195 8.90 9.08 -11.66
CA ARG A 195 7.70 8.72 -12.40
C ARG A 195 6.44 9.14 -11.64
N LYS A 196 6.33 8.81 -10.35
CA LYS A 196 5.18 9.19 -9.51
C LYS A 196 5.01 10.71 -9.43
N GLN A 197 6.10 11.47 -9.32
CA GLN A 197 6.05 12.94 -9.37
C GLN A 197 5.53 13.46 -10.72
N ARG A 198 6.04 12.94 -11.84
CA ARG A 198 5.58 13.30 -13.18
C ARG A 198 4.07 13.06 -13.35
N LEU A 199 3.57 11.89 -12.94
CA LEU A 199 2.15 11.55 -13.06
C LEU A 199 1.26 12.46 -12.21
N LEU A 200 1.70 12.84 -11.02
CA LEU A 200 0.97 13.79 -10.19
C LEU A 200 0.91 15.17 -10.84
N THR A 201 2.03 15.65 -11.39
CA THR A 201 2.07 16.94 -12.09
C THR A 201 1.18 16.93 -13.34
N GLU A 202 1.24 15.89 -14.17
CA GLU A 202 0.33 15.70 -15.31
C GLU A 202 -1.13 15.53 -14.87
N SER A 203 -1.35 14.96 -13.68
CA SER A 203 -2.69 14.89 -13.07
C SER A 203 -3.27 16.27 -12.79
N LEU A 204 -2.45 17.17 -12.24
CA LEU A 204 -2.81 18.52 -11.85
C LEU A 204 -2.88 19.48 -13.04
N VAL A 205 -1.93 19.43 -13.97
CA VAL A 205 -1.89 20.31 -15.15
C VAL A 205 -3.12 20.08 -16.05
N ASN A 206 -3.53 18.84 -16.26
CA ASN A 206 -4.75 18.55 -17.03
C ASN A 206 -6.03 18.91 -16.25
N ARG A 207 -5.99 18.91 -14.91
CA ARG A 207 -7.09 19.42 -14.06
C ARG A 207 -7.28 20.94 -14.25
N TYR A 208 -6.19 21.70 -14.42
CA TYR A 208 -6.28 23.13 -14.73
C TYR A 208 -6.74 23.40 -16.17
N ARG A 209 -6.30 22.60 -17.14
CA ARG A 209 -6.74 22.75 -18.55
C ARG A 209 -8.23 22.48 -18.76
N SER A 210 -8.83 21.57 -17.99
CA SER A 210 -10.28 21.27 -18.03
C SER A 210 -11.16 22.31 -17.32
N CYS A 211 -10.56 23.28 -16.61
CA CYS A 211 -11.28 24.42 -16.02
C CYS A 211 -11.16 25.71 -16.86
N ILE A 212 -10.39 25.69 -17.95
CA ILE A 212 -10.11 26.86 -18.82
C ILE A 212 -10.83 26.73 -20.18
N ILE A 213 -11.61 25.66 -20.39
CA ILE A 213 -12.49 25.45 -21.55
C ILE A 213 -13.92 25.35 -21.03
#